data_AF-A0A7X7E2V9-F1
#
_entry.id   AF-A0A7X7E2V9-F1
#
_cell.length_a   1.000
_cell.length_b   1.000
_cell.length_c   1.000
_cell.angle_alpha   90.00
_cell.angle_beta   90.00
_cell.angle_gamma   90.00
#
_symmetry.space_group_name_H-M   'P 1'
#
loop_
_entity.id
_entity.type
_entity.pdbx_description
1 polymer ?
#
loop_
_entity_poly.entity_id
_entity_poly.type
_entity_poly.pdbx_seq_one_letter_code
_entity_poly.pdbx_strand_id
1 'polypeptide(L)' 'MKEYKLRYGTNPHQSPARIFCRDGELPVKILNGKPGYINFLDALNSWQLVSE' A
#
# COMPACT_ATOMS: atom_id res chain seq x y z
N MET A 1 -2.23 12.11 9.46
CA MET A 1 -2.09 11.65 8.07
C MET A 1 -0.90 10.70 8.00
N LYS A 2 -1.10 9.42 8.34
CA LYS A 2 -0.08 8.39 8.11
C LYS A 2 0.07 8.09 6.62
N GLU A 3 1.30 8.14 6.16
CA GLU A 3 1.73 7.58 4.89
C GLU A 3 2.85 6.57 5.13
N TYR A 4 2.97 5.58 4.23
CA TYR A 4 4.13 4.70 4.20
C TYR A 4 4.93 4.93 2.92
N LYS A 5 6.22 5.20 3.08
CA LYS A 5 7.18 5.19 1.98
C LYS A 5 7.37 3.76 1.49
N LEU A 6 7.25 3.58 0.18
CA LEU A 6 7.47 2.30 -0.49
C LEU A 6 8.88 2.25 -1.08
N ARG A 7 9.38 1.05 -1.36
CA ARG A 7 10.71 0.84 -1.94
C ARG A 7 10.82 1.40 -3.37
N TYR A 8 9.79 1.18 -4.18
CA TYR A 8 9.59 1.67 -5.55
C TYR A 8 8.11 1.43 -5.94
N GLY A 9 7.69 1.93 -7.10
CA GLY A 9 6.37 1.76 -7.70
C GLY A 9 6.18 0.37 -8.31
N THR A 10 5.62 0.28 -9.52
CA THR A 10 5.45 -1.01 -10.20
C THR A 10 6.79 -1.66 -10.55
N ASN A 11 7.79 -0.86 -10.92
CA ASN A 11 9.13 -1.31 -11.31
C ASN A 11 10.24 -0.65 -10.47
N PRO A 12 11.42 -1.27 -10.32
CA PRO A 12 12.51 -0.75 -9.47
C PRO A 12 12.96 0.68 -9.77
N HIS A 13 12.94 1.11 -11.04
CA HIS A 13 13.35 2.46 -11.45
C HIS A 13 12.32 3.54 -11.11
N GLN A 14 11.08 3.16 -10.73
CA GLN A 14 10.00 4.09 -10.42
C GLN A 14 10.04 4.48 -8.94
N SER A 15 10.91 5.41 -8.60
CA SER A 15 11.04 5.99 -7.26
C SER A 15 10.98 7.52 -7.34
N PRO A 16 10.37 8.24 -6.37
CA PRO A 16 9.79 7.74 -5.13
C PRO A 16 8.37 7.15 -5.28
N ALA A 17 7.97 6.31 -4.32
CA ALA A 17 6.62 5.76 -4.21
C ALA A 17 6.14 5.77 -2.75
N ARG A 18 4.82 5.95 -2.56
CA ARG A 18 4.17 5.96 -1.24
C ARG A 18 2.72 5.48 -1.33
N ILE A 19 2.18 5.01 -0.21
CA ILE A 19 0.74 4.85 -0.01
C ILE A 19 0.26 5.85 1.04
N PHE A 20 -0.86 6.51 0.77
CA PHE A 20 -1.46 7.50 1.65
C PHE A 20 -2.98 7.54 1.41
N CYS A 21 -3.73 8.03 2.41
CA CYS A 21 -5.12 8.44 2.25
C CYS A 21 -5.17 9.97 2.16
N ARG A 22 -5.95 10.51 1.22
CA ARG A 22 -6.15 11.96 1.08
C ARG A 22 -6.78 12.53 2.36
N ASP A 23 -7.77 11.81 2.89
CA ASP A 23 -8.52 12.19 4.07
C ASP A 23 -8.30 11.12 5.15
N GLY A 24 -7.90 11.54 6.35
CA GLY A 24 -7.75 10.65 7.51
C GLY A 24 -6.48 9.79 7.54
N GLU A 25 -6.60 8.60 8.11
CA GLU A 25 -5.52 7.63 8.34
C GLU A 25 -5.66 6.44 7.38
N LEU A 26 -4.55 5.76 7.09
CA LEU A 26 -4.60 4.54 6.28
C LEU A 26 -5.48 3.48 6.94
N PRO A 27 -6.40 2.82 6.19
CA PRO A 27 -7.28 1.77 6.71
C PRO A 27 -6.55 0.43 6.94
N VAL A 28 -5.22 0.45 6.94
CA VAL A 28 -4.35 -0.73 7.08
C VAL A 28 -3.19 -0.43 8.02
N LYS A 29 -2.82 -1.44 8.82
CA LYS A 29 -1.66 -1.39 9.70
C LYS A 29 -0.67 -2.49 9.31
N ILE A 30 0.57 -2.11 9.05
CA ILE A 30 1.65 -3.09 8.82
C ILE A 30 2.03 -3.69 10.18
N LEU A 31 1.80 -4.98 10.37
CA LEU A 31 2.19 -5.70 11.58
C LEU A 31 3.63 -6.23 11.50
N ASN A 32 4.08 -6.62 10.31
CA ASN A 32 5.42 -7.14 10.06
C ASN A 32 5.85 -6.90 8.60
N GLY A 33 7.15 -6.78 8.35
CA GLY A 33 7.72 -6.65 7.02
C GLY A 33 7.58 -5.26 6.38
N LYS A 34 7.83 -5.19 5.07
CA LYS A 34 7.79 -3.96 4.25
C LYS A 34 7.09 -4.22 2.91
N PRO A 35 5.74 -4.12 2.84
CA PRO A 35 4.99 -4.33 1.61
C PRO A 35 5.38 -3.33 0.52
N GLY A 36 5.47 -3.83 -0.73
CA GLY A 36 5.71 -3.03 -1.92
C GLY A 36 4.43 -2.50 -2.57
N TYR A 37 4.59 -1.72 -3.64
CA TYR A 37 3.48 -1.12 -4.39
C TYR A 37 2.48 -2.16 -4.89
N ILE A 38 2.97 -3.21 -5.56
CA ILE A 38 2.13 -4.29 -6.08
C ILE A 38 1.44 -5.05 -4.94
N ASN A 39 2.12 -5.28 -3.82
CA ASN A 39 1.49 -5.98 -2.68
C ASN A 39 0.26 -5.24 -2.14
N PHE A 40 0.26 -3.90 -2.14
CA PHE A 40 -0.92 -3.13 -1.74
C PHE A 40 -2.04 -3.21 -2.79
N LEU A 41 -1.71 -3.19 -4.09
CA LEU A 41 -2.71 -3.39 -5.14
C LEU A 41 -3.37 -4.77 -5.01
N ASP A 42 -2.58 -5.82 -4.83
CA ASP A 42 -3.10 -7.18 -4.66
C ASP A 42 -3.95 -7.28 -3.39
N ALA A 43 -3.43 -6.85 -2.25
CA ALA A 43 -4.12 -6.96 -0.96
C ALA A 43 -5.45 -6.20 -0.93
N LEU A 44 -5.53 -4.99 -1.50
CA LEU A 44 -6.76 -4.19 -1.50
C LEU A 44 -7.83 -4.77 -2.44
N ASN A 45 -7.45 -5.39 -3.55
CA ASN A 45 -8.39 -6.08 -4.42
C ASN A 45 -8.83 -7.41 -3.81
N SER A 46 -7.89 -8.23 -3.31
CA SER A 46 -8.21 -9.51 -2.67
C SER A 46 -9.08 -9.34 -1.42
N TRP A 47 -8.88 -8.27 -0.64
CA TRP A 47 -9.72 -7.98 0.52
C TRP A 47 -11.18 -7.71 0.11
N GLN A 48 -11.39 -6.88 -0.91
CA GLN A 48 -12.75 -6.58 -1.39
C GLN A 48 -13.43 -7.85 -1.90
N LEU A 49 -12.72 -8.70 -2.65
CA LEU A 49 -13.26 -9.95 -3.18
C LEU A 49 -13.84 -10.91 -2.12
N VAL A 50 -13.22 -10.98 -0.93
CA VAL A 50 -13.69 -11.86 0.17
C VAL A 50 -14.62 -11.17 1.16
N SER A 51 -14.85 -9.86 0.97
CA SER A 51 -15.69 -9.04 1.83
C SER A 51 -17.07 -8.77 1.22
N GLU A 52 -17.32 -9.20 -0.01
CA GLU A 52 -18.65 -9.24 -0.66
C GLU A 52 -19.55 -10.31 -0.02
#